data_AF-A0A938S6A5-F1
#
_entry.id   AF-A0A938S6A5-F1
#
_cell.length_a   1.000
_cell.length_b   1.000
_cell.length_c   1.000
_cell.angle_alpha   90.00
_cell.angle_beta   90.00
_cell.angle_gamma   90.00
#
_symmetry.space_group_name_H-M   'P 1'
#
loop_
_entity.id
_entity.type
_entity.pdbx_description
1 polymer ?
#
loop_
_entity_poly.entity_id
_entity_poly.type
_entity_poly.pdbx_seq_one_letter_code
_entity_poly.pdbx_strand_id
1 'polypeptide(L)'
;MNTENMDRRNFLKTCAFTTGVVGLSLEEKALLAQEAKAKDAKPPAAAIPLPMGRIGKLQVSRLICGGNLINGFAHARDMIYVSELLKHYFTDEKIIQTWEMCEQCGINTMISTVQDPYAGGKDPTVRVITKYWNERGGQIQWLAQYFPRPDDPFTKGSITVL
;
A
#
# COMPACT_ATOMS: atom_id res chain seq x y z
N MET A 1 43.77 29.46 -30.41
CA MET A 1 43.43 29.40 -28.98
C MET A 1 43.64 27.96 -28.54
N ASN A 2 44.70 27.72 -27.77
CA ASN A 2 45.26 26.39 -27.53
C ASN A 2 44.35 25.53 -26.64
N THR A 3 44.10 24.32 -27.12
CA THR A 3 43.53 23.20 -26.36
C THR A 3 44.65 22.52 -25.58
N GLU A 4 44.90 22.92 -24.33
CA GLU A 4 45.73 22.12 -23.41
C GLU A 4 45.16 22.07 -21.99
N ASN A 5 45.04 20.84 -21.47
CA ASN A 5 44.73 20.43 -20.09
C ASN A 5 43.29 20.56 -19.55
N MET A 6 42.34 19.85 -20.17
CA MET A 6 41.14 19.38 -19.46
C MET A 6 41.42 18.02 -18.79
N ASP A 7 41.84 18.06 -17.52
CA ASP A 7 42.02 16.88 -16.67
C ASP A 7 40.69 16.45 -16.01
N ARG A 8 40.46 15.14 -15.80
CA ARG A 8 39.21 14.60 -15.23
C ARG A 8 38.87 15.20 -13.86
N ARG A 9 39.89 15.50 -13.07
CA ARG A 9 39.73 16.17 -11.76
C ARG A 9 39.32 17.63 -11.91
N ASN A 10 39.79 18.33 -12.94
CA ASN A 10 39.38 19.70 -13.21
C ASN A 10 37.96 19.74 -13.77
N PHE A 11 37.59 18.78 -14.62
CA PHE A 11 36.21 18.61 -15.09
C PHE A 11 35.24 18.30 -13.93
N LEU A 12 35.58 17.37 -13.03
CA LEU A 12 34.76 17.08 -11.83
C LEU A 12 34.67 18.27 -10.87
N LYS A 13 35.73 19.06 -10.71
CA LYS A 13 35.69 20.29 -9.91
C LYS A 13 34.79 21.36 -10.58
N THR A 14 34.87 21.51 -11.90
CA THR A 14 33.99 22.44 -12.64
C THR A 14 32.52 21.98 -12.61
N CYS A 15 32.24 20.67 -12.65
CA CYS A 15 30.90 20.13 -12.43
C CYS A 15 30.42 20.33 -10.98
N ALA A 16 31.25 20.07 -9.97
CA ALA A 16 30.87 20.20 -8.56
C ALA A 16 30.53 21.65 -8.17
N PHE A 17 31.21 22.65 -8.75
CA PHE A 17 30.91 24.06 -8.52
C PHE A 17 29.69 24.56 -9.30
N THR A 18 29.33 23.94 -10.42
CA THR A 18 28.10 24.28 -11.16
C THR A 18 26.86 23.58 -10.59
N THR A 19 27.01 22.42 -9.94
CA THR A 19 25.92 21.76 -9.20
C THR A 19 25.76 22.24 -7.75
N GLY A 20 26.74 22.94 -7.19
CA GLY A 20 26.69 23.41 -5.79
C GLY A 20 25.82 24.65 -5.54
N VAL A 21 25.44 25.40 -6.59
CA VAL A 21 24.60 26.62 -6.48
C VAL A 21 23.24 26.46 -7.18
N VAL A 22 23.05 25.38 -7.95
CA VAL A 22 21.70 24.97 -8.39
C VAL A 22 21.12 24.14 -7.26
N GLY A 23 20.51 24.86 -6.31
CA GLY A 23 19.94 24.28 -5.11
C GLY A 23 18.98 23.14 -5.41
N LEU A 24 18.76 22.33 -4.36
CA LEU A 24 17.65 21.38 -4.18
C LEU A 24 16.60 21.60 -5.27
N SER A 25 16.51 20.65 -6.20
CA SER A 25 15.61 20.77 -7.34
C SER A 25 14.22 21.13 -6.81
N LEU A 26 13.43 21.89 -7.58
CA LEU A 26 12.06 22.21 -7.17
C LEU A 26 11.29 20.95 -6.75
N GLU A 27 11.59 19.83 -7.39
CA GLU A 27 11.08 18.50 -7.07
C GLU A 27 11.55 18.01 -5.70
N GLU A 28 12.83 18.11 -5.38
CA GLU A 28 13.38 17.69 -4.08
C GLU A 28 12.86 18.57 -2.94
N LYS A 29 12.73 19.88 -3.15
CA LYS A 29 12.06 20.78 -2.19
C LYS A 29 10.57 20.48 -2.07
N ALA A 30 9.89 20.15 -3.16
CA ALA A 30 8.49 19.76 -3.14
C ALA A 30 8.29 18.41 -2.42
N LEU A 31 9.20 17.45 -2.63
CA LEU A 31 9.20 16.16 -1.97
C LEU A 31 9.42 16.32 -0.46
N LEU A 32 10.43 17.11 -0.06
CA LEU A 32 10.72 17.41 1.34
C LEU A 32 9.58 18.19 2.00
N ALA A 33 8.96 19.13 1.29
CA ALA A 33 7.78 19.85 1.77
C ALA A 33 6.57 18.92 1.91
N GLN A 34 6.40 17.96 1.00
CA GLN A 34 5.32 16.97 1.06
C GLN A 34 5.55 15.95 2.18
N GLU A 35 6.78 15.51 2.41
CA GLU A 35 7.17 14.67 3.55
C GLU A 35 6.97 15.40 4.88
N ALA A 36 7.36 16.68 4.98
CA ALA A 36 7.12 17.49 6.18
C ALA A 36 5.61 17.68 6.43
N LYS A 37 4.84 17.97 5.38
CA LYS A 37 3.38 18.12 5.46
C LYS A 37 2.65 16.83 5.80
N ALA A 38 3.20 15.66 5.42
CA ALA A 38 2.69 14.35 5.82
C ALA A 38 3.01 14.03 7.29
N LYS A 39 4.14 14.51 7.82
CA LYS A 39 4.50 14.36 9.23
C LYS A 39 3.71 15.29 10.16
N ASP A 40 3.35 16.48 9.68
CA ASP A 40 2.55 17.48 10.40
C ASP A 40 1.04 17.36 10.14
N ALA A 41 0.60 16.34 9.39
CA ALA A 41 -0.82 16.10 9.17
C ALA A 41 -1.49 15.79 10.52
N LYS A 42 -2.24 16.77 11.03
CA LYS A 42 -3.11 16.62 12.20
C LYS A 42 -3.91 15.33 12.05
N PRO A 43 -3.96 14.44 13.06
CA PRO A 43 -4.79 13.25 13.00
C PRO A 43 -6.21 13.68 12.58
N PRO A 44 -6.84 12.93 11.66
CA PRO A 44 -8.13 13.31 11.11
C PRO A 44 -9.07 13.71 12.26
N ALA A 45 -9.70 14.87 12.11
CA ALA A 45 -10.69 15.35 13.06
C ALA A 45 -11.68 14.21 13.36
N ALA A 46 -12.01 14.04 14.65
CA ALA A 46 -12.80 12.93 15.21
C ALA A 46 -13.66 12.22 14.16
N ALA A 47 -13.34 10.94 13.92
CA ALA A 47 -13.92 10.09 12.90
C ALA A 47 -15.41 10.42 12.69
N ILE A 48 -15.76 10.92 11.51
CA ILE A 48 -17.16 11.04 11.13
C ILE A 48 -17.72 9.63 11.22
N PRO A 49 -18.70 9.35 12.09
CA PRO A 49 -19.22 8.00 12.22
C PRO A 49 -19.80 7.57 10.87
N LEU A 50 -19.16 6.59 10.23
CA LEU A 50 -19.64 6.08 8.95
C LEU A 50 -20.96 5.32 9.17
N PRO A 51 -21.94 5.46 8.25
CA PRO A 51 -23.11 4.61 8.28
C PRO A 51 -22.69 3.14 8.26
N MET A 52 -23.34 2.32 9.08
CA MET A 52 -23.04 0.90 9.20
C MET A 52 -24.19 0.06 8.65
N GLY A 53 -23.86 -1.06 7.99
CA GLY A 53 -24.77 -2.14 7.62
C GLY A 53 -24.50 -3.40 8.43
N ARG A 54 -25.37 -4.40 8.31
CA ARG A 54 -25.20 -5.71 8.95
C ARG A 54 -25.09 -6.81 7.91
N ILE A 55 -24.14 -7.72 8.12
CA ILE A 55 -24.02 -8.98 7.37
C ILE A 55 -24.05 -10.10 8.40
N GLY A 56 -25.16 -10.82 8.47
CA GLY A 56 -25.44 -11.77 9.56
C GLY A 56 -25.34 -11.09 10.93
N LYS A 57 -24.35 -11.49 11.73
CA LYS A 57 -24.09 -10.93 13.08
C LYS A 57 -23.04 -9.82 13.09
N LEU A 58 -22.38 -9.56 11.96
CA LEU A 58 -21.29 -8.60 11.85
C LEU A 58 -21.85 -7.21 11.52
N GLN A 59 -21.35 -6.19 12.21
CA GLN A 59 -21.61 -4.79 11.90
C GLN A 59 -20.47 -4.28 11.02
N VAL A 60 -20.79 -3.87 9.79
CA VAL A 60 -19.82 -3.54 8.74
C VAL A 60 -20.03 -2.09 8.30
N SER A 61 -18.95 -1.32 8.14
CA SER A 61 -19.01 0.03 7.59
C SER A 61 -19.52 0.01 6.14
N ARG A 62 -20.34 0.99 5.74
CA ARG A 62 -20.84 1.10 4.36
C ARG A 62 -19.72 1.30 3.33
N LEU A 63 -18.54 1.71 3.78
CA LEU A 63 -17.30 1.71 3.02
C LEU A 63 -16.41 0.56 3.49
N ILE A 64 -15.84 -0.20 2.57
CA ILE A 64 -14.97 -1.35 2.84
C ILE A 64 -13.61 -1.10 2.18
N CYS A 65 -12.52 -1.37 2.89
CA CYS A 65 -11.16 -1.25 2.35
C CYS A 65 -10.87 -2.41 1.38
N GLY A 66 -10.51 -2.12 0.12
CA GLY A 66 -10.24 -3.14 -0.90
C GLY A 66 -8.79 -3.63 -0.90
N GLY A 67 -8.60 -4.94 -1.07
CA GLY A 67 -7.30 -5.62 -1.01
C GLY A 67 -6.60 -5.89 -2.35
N ASN A 68 -7.23 -5.64 -3.51
CA ASN A 68 -6.61 -5.98 -4.81
C ASN A 68 -5.22 -5.36 -5.01
N LEU A 69 -5.07 -4.09 -4.65
CA LEU A 69 -3.79 -3.38 -4.78
C LEU A 69 -2.72 -3.92 -3.83
N ILE A 70 -3.13 -4.32 -2.63
CA ILE A 70 -2.25 -4.95 -1.62
C ILE A 70 -1.70 -6.27 -2.17
N ASN A 71 -2.49 -7.01 -2.94
CA ASN A 71 -2.10 -8.28 -3.54
C ASN A 71 -1.36 -8.11 -4.89
N GLY A 72 -1.19 -6.86 -5.35
CA GLY A 72 -0.53 -6.53 -6.61
C GLY A 72 -1.38 -6.80 -7.85
N PHE A 73 -2.71 -6.87 -7.72
CA PHE A 73 -3.62 -6.96 -8.85
C PHE A 73 -3.89 -5.56 -9.42
N ALA A 74 -3.30 -5.28 -10.59
CA ALA A 74 -3.59 -4.11 -11.38
C ALA A 74 -4.31 -4.50 -12.68
N HIS A 75 -5.50 -3.95 -12.91
CA HIS A 75 -6.19 -4.05 -14.21
C HIS A 75 -5.61 -3.04 -15.21
N ALA A 76 -4.32 -3.15 -15.49
CA ALA A 76 -3.57 -2.19 -16.30
C ALA A 76 -3.13 -2.81 -17.63
N ARG A 77 -4.10 -3.15 -18.49
CA ARG A 77 -3.94 -3.66 -19.88
C ARG A 77 -2.49 -4.06 -20.26
N ASP A 78 -1.80 -3.18 -20.99
CA ASP A 78 -0.48 -3.40 -21.58
C ASP A 78 0.66 -2.96 -20.65
N MET A 79 0.34 -2.46 -19.45
CA MET A 79 1.28 -1.89 -18.49
C MET A 79 1.76 -2.98 -17.53
N ILE A 80 2.64 -3.85 -18.04
CA ILE A 80 3.12 -5.04 -17.34
C ILE A 80 3.82 -4.74 -15.99
N TYR A 81 4.35 -3.53 -15.80
CA TYR A 81 5.11 -3.15 -14.59
C TYR A 81 4.24 -2.70 -13.41
N VAL A 82 2.94 -2.43 -13.59
CA VAL A 82 2.10 -1.85 -12.51
C VAL A 82 1.96 -2.81 -11.35
N SER A 83 1.76 -4.10 -11.65
CA SER A 83 1.65 -5.13 -10.62
C SER A 83 2.91 -5.22 -9.77
N GLU A 84 4.09 -5.06 -10.38
CA GLU A 84 5.36 -5.01 -9.65
C GLU A 84 5.47 -3.73 -8.83
N LEU A 85 5.13 -2.58 -9.40
CA LEU A 85 5.15 -1.30 -8.68
C LEU A 85 4.27 -1.34 -7.43
N LEU A 86 3.05 -1.89 -7.54
CA LEU A 86 2.15 -2.07 -6.40
C LEU A 86 2.77 -2.96 -5.32
N LYS A 87 3.37 -4.08 -5.70
CA LYS A 87 4.03 -4.99 -4.75
C LYS A 87 5.22 -4.35 -4.04
N HIS A 88 5.94 -3.43 -4.70
CA HIS A 88 7.02 -2.68 -4.07
C HIS A 88 6.51 -1.54 -3.17
N TYR A 89 5.38 -0.91 -3.54
CA TYR A 89 4.77 0.16 -2.75
C TYR A 89 4.07 -0.36 -1.50
N PHE A 90 3.29 -1.43 -1.62
CA PHE A 90 2.54 -2.05 -0.53
C PHE A 90 3.43 -3.00 0.28
N THR A 91 4.40 -2.42 0.98
CA THR A 91 5.12 -3.12 2.04
C THR A 91 4.19 -3.43 3.22
N ASP A 92 4.59 -4.37 4.09
CA ASP A 92 3.81 -4.74 5.28
C ASP A 92 3.45 -3.52 6.14
N GLU A 93 4.42 -2.64 6.38
CA GLU A 93 4.24 -1.40 7.14
C GLU A 93 3.28 -0.43 6.42
N LYS A 94 3.35 -0.36 5.08
CA LYS A 94 2.47 0.51 4.32
C LYS A 94 1.02 0.02 4.31
N ILE A 95 0.84 -1.30 4.23
CA ILE A 95 -0.46 -1.95 4.34
C ILE A 95 -1.05 -1.68 5.74
N ILE A 96 -0.27 -1.90 6.79
CA ILE A 96 -0.67 -1.61 8.18
C ILE A 96 -1.08 -0.14 8.33
N GLN A 97 -0.26 0.79 7.85
CA GLN A 97 -0.56 2.22 7.89
C GLN A 97 -1.89 2.54 7.19
N THR A 98 -2.17 1.86 6.08
CA THR A 98 -3.42 2.03 5.33
C THR A 98 -4.62 1.58 6.16
N TRP A 99 -4.53 0.43 6.84
CA TRP A 99 -5.60 -0.05 7.71
C TRP A 99 -5.80 0.82 8.96
N GLU A 100 -4.73 1.31 9.57
CA GLU A 100 -4.81 2.26 10.69
C GLU A 100 -5.55 3.53 10.27
N MET A 101 -5.24 4.06 9.09
CA MET A 101 -5.93 5.23 8.55
C MET A 101 -7.40 4.92 8.24
N CYS A 102 -7.71 3.74 7.70
CA CYS A 102 -9.08 3.29 7.50
C CYS A 102 -9.86 3.28 8.82
N GLU A 103 -9.30 2.68 9.88
CA GLU A 103 -9.93 2.63 11.20
C GLU A 103 -10.13 4.02 11.81
N GLN A 104 -9.13 4.90 11.69
CA GLN A 104 -9.25 6.31 12.09
C GLN A 104 -10.36 7.06 11.35
N CYS A 105 -10.68 6.66 10.12
CA CYS A 105 -11.79 7.19 9.34
C CYS A 105 -13.13 6.47 9.61
N GLY A 106 -13.19 5.53 10.55
CA GLY A 106 -14.40 4.78 10.89
C GLY A 106 -14.71 3.60 9.96
N ILE A 107 -13.79 3.24 9.06
CA ILE A 107 -13.88 2.00 8.26
C ILE A 107 -13.44 0.85 9.15
N ASN A 108 -14.29 -0.15 9.32
CA ASN A 108 -14.00 -1.26 10.23
C ASN A 108 -13.81 -2.60 9.52
N THR A 109 -13.91 -2.63 8.19
CA THR A 109 -13.88 -3.88 7.42
C THR A 109 -13.02 -3.71 6.17
N MET A 110 -12.20 -4.71 5.90
CA MET A 110 -11.45 -4.86 4.65
C MET A 110 -11.84 -6.16 3.94
N ILE A 111 -11.66 -6.18 2.62
CA ILE A 111 -11.89 -7.35 1.77
C ILE A 111 -10.60 -7.67 1.01
N SER A 112 -10.04 -8.84 1.25
CA SER A 112 -8.81 -9.30 0.59
C SER A 112 -8.77 -10.83 0.48
N THR A 113 -7.85 -11.33 -0.32
CA THR A 113 -7.71 -12.73 -0.66
C THR A 113 -7.03 -13.56 0.43
N VAL A 114 -7.30 -14.86 0.42
CA VAL A 114 -6.63 -15.84 1.26
C VAL A 114 -5.74 -16.71 0.38
N GLN A 115 -4.43 -16.55 0.51
CA GLN A 115 -3.42 -17.39 -0.16
C GLN A 115 -3.69 -17.54 -1.66
N ASP A 116 -3.96 -16.41 -2.33
CA ASP A 116 -4.31 -16.39 -3.74
C ASP A 116 -3.15 -16.97 -4.60
N PRO A 117 -3.38 -18.04 -5.38
CA PRO A 117 -2.36 -18.59 -6.26
C PRO A 117 -1.97 -17.62 -7.39
N TYR A 118 -2.88 -16.73 -7.79
CA TYR A 118 -2.68 -15.73 -8.85
C TYR A 118 -1.96 -14.47 -8.37
N ALA A 119 -1.75 -14.30 -7.05
CA ALA A 119 -0.95 -13.21 -6.49
C ALA A 119 0.58 -13.39 -6.70
N GLY A 120 1.00 -14.28 -7.63
CA GLY A 120 2.40 -14.64 -7.85
C GLY A 120 3.00 -15.42 -6.68
N GLY A 121 2.16 -16.20 -5.97
CA GLY A 121 2.57 -17.04 -4.84
C GLY A 121 2.98 -16.30 -3.57
N LYS A 122 2.72 -14.99 -3.48
CA LYS A 122 3.17 -14.12 -2.37
C LYS A 122 2.06 -13.24 -1.82
N ASP A 123 0.85 -13.78 -1.66
CA ASP A 123 -0.25 -13.05 -1.01
C ASP A 123 0.18 -12.60 0.40
N PRO A 124 0.27 -11.28 0.67
CA PRO A 124 0.73 -10.77 1.96
C PRO A 124 -0.40 -10.81 3.01
N THR A 125 -1.66 -10.97 2.62
CA THR A 125 -2.83 -10.68 3.45
C THR A 125 -2.78 -11.36 4.81
N VAL A 126 -2.63 -12.69 4.84
CA VAL A 126 -2.62 -13.48 6.08
C VAL A 126 -1.46 -13.07 7.00
N ARG A 127 -0.27 -12.88 6.44
CA ARG A 127 0.92 -12.47 7.19
C ARG A 127 0.71 -11.11 7.84
N VAL A 128 0.27 -10.13 7.04
CA VAL A 128 0.20 -8.73 7.46
C VAL A 128 -0.97 -8.49 8.41
N ILE A 129 -2.13 -9.12 8.19
CA ILE A 129 -3.28 -8.97 9.10
C ILE A 129 -3.00 -9.59 10.47
N THR A 130 -2.30 -10.74 10.50
CA THR A 130 -1.87 -11.37 11.76
C THR A 130 -0.89 -10.47 12.51
N LYS A 131 0.10 -9.89 11.81
CA LYS A 131 1.02 -8.90 12.37
C LYS A 131 0.26 -7.69 12.92
N TYR A 132 -0.72 -7.19 12.16
CA TYR A 132 -1.51 -6.02 12.54
C TYR A 132 -2.30 -6.23 13.84
N TRP A 133 -3.03 -7.35 13.94
CA TRP A 133 -3.79 -7.67 15.15
C TRP A 133 -2.89 -7.92 16.37
N ASN A 134 -1.79 -8.66 16.20
CA ASN A 134 -0.94 -9.07 17.32
C ASN A 134 -0.02 -7.96 17.81
N GLU A 135 0.56 -7.17 16.90
CA GLU A 135 1.62 -6.20 17.24
C GLU A 135 1.10 -4.76 17.34
N ARG A 136 0.05 -4.41 16.60
CA ARG A 136 -0.49 -3.03 16.55
C ARG A 136 -1.83 -2.88 17.27
N GLY A 137 -2.46 -3.99 17.65
CA GLY A 137 -3.77 -3.99 18.32
C GLY A 137 -4.93 -3.52 17.42
N GLY A 138 -4.75 -3.61 16.09
CA GLY A 138 -5.80 -3.27 15.14
C GLY A 138 -7.06 -4.13 15.31
N GLN A 139 -8.20 -3.63 14.86
CA GLN A 139 -9.51 -4.30 15.03
C GLN A 139 -10.26 -4.48 13.70
N ILE A 140 -9.61 -4.17 12.58
CA ILE A 140 -10.23 -4.25 11.27
C ILE A 140 -10.69 -5.68 10.98
N GLN A 141 -11.96 -5.82 10.63
CA GLN A 141 -12.57 -7.09 10.26
C GLN A 141 -12.13 -7.48 8.85
N TRP A 142 -11.96 -8.77 8.61
CA TRP A 142 -11.56 -9.29 7.32
C TRP A 142 -12.66 -10.11 6.66
N LEU A 143 -13.14 -9.63 5.52
CA LEU A 143 -13.92 -10.43 4.57
C LEU A 143 -12.95 -11.18 3.65
N ALA A 144 -12.77 -12.46 3.94
CA ALA A 144 -11.83 -13.35 3.27
C ALA A 144 -12.37 -13.84 1.92
N GLN A 145 -11.67 -13.49 0.83
CA GLN A 145 -11.92 -14.06 -0.49
C GLN A 145 -11.07 -15.33 -0.66
N TYR A 146 -11.74 -16.48 -0.64
CA TYR A 146 -11.08 -17.78 -0.76
C TYR A 146 -11.12 -18.29 -2.20
N PHE A 147 -10.01 -18.86 -2.68
CA PHE A 147 -9.93 -19.55 -3.97
C PHE A 147 -9.92 -21.07 -3.75
N PRO A 148 -11.02 -21.78 -4.06
CA PRO A 148 -11.09 -23.23 -3.89
C PRO A 148 -10.02 -23.93 -4.71
N ARG A 149 -9.30 -24.86 -4.08
CA ARG A 149 -8.30 -25.70 -4.76
C ARG A 149 -8.90 -27.08 -5.04
N PRO A 150 -8.52 -27.76 -6.14
CA PRO A 150 -9.07 -29.08 -6.46
C PRO A 150 -8.88 -30.14 -5.37
N ASP A 151 -7.83 -30.00 -4.55
CA ASP A 151 -7.47 -30.86 -3.43
C ASP A 151 -8.06 -30.43 -2.08
N ASP A 152 -8.73 -29.27 -2.01
CA ASP A 152 -9.32 -28.78 -0.77
C ASP A 152 -10.62 -29.55 -0.42
N PRO A 153 -10.72 -30.13 0.79
CA PRO A 153 -11.93 -30.80 1.26
C PRO A 153 -13.20 -29.91 1.22
N PHE A 154 -13.07 -28.58 1.23
CA PHE A 154 -14.22 -27.66 1.19
C PHE A 154 -14.72 -27.34 -0.23
N THR A 155 -13.98 -27.72 -1.28
CA THR A 155 -14.36 -27.48 -2.69
C THR A 155 -15.60 -28.26 -3.12
N LYS A 156 -15.98 -29.32 -2.39
CA LYS A 156 -17.21 -30.10 -2.62
C LYS A 156 -18.44 -29.59 -1.85
N GLY A 157 -18.30 -28.54 -1.03
CA GLY A 157 -19.41 -27.93 -0.30
C GLY A 157 -20.03 -26.80 -1.10
N SER A 158 -21.31 -26.93 -1.45
CA SER A 158 -22.16 -25.89 -2.03
C SER A 158 -21.88 -24.55 -1.34
N ILE A 159 -21.42 -23.55 -2.10
CA ILE A 159 -21.32 -22.16 -1.67
C ILE A 159 -22.75 -21.72 -1.33
N THR A 160 -23.13 -21.88 -0.06
CA THR A 160 -24.35 -21.30 0.49
C THR A 160 -23.97 -19.87 0.81
N VAL A 161 -24.29 -18.98 -0.13
CA VAL A 161 -24.26 -17.54 0.07
C VAL A 161 -25.23 -17.24 1.23
N LEU A 162 -24.72 -16.63 2.30
CA LEU A 162 -25.51 -16.12 3.42
C LEU A 162 -26.51 -15.05 2.96
#